data_AF-A0A9D8FWL1-F1
#
_entry.id   AF-A0A9D8FWL1-F1
#
_cell.length_a   1.000
_cell.length_b   1.000
_cell.length_c   1.000
_cell.angle_alpha   90.00
_cell.angle_beta   90.00
_cell.angle_gamma   90.00
#
_symmetry.space_group_name_H-M   'P 1'
#
loop_
_entity.id
_entity.type
_entity.pdbx_description
1 polymer ?
#
loop_
_entity_poly.entity_id
_entity_poly.type
_entity_poly.pdbx_seq_one_letter_code
_entity_poly.pdbx_strand_id
1 'polypeptide(L)' 'MYALDVLPQAQRDLAQLDPPLQKRIGTRLDWLAEHVDDINHESLTGECVVYRVRHRREVYD' A
#
# COMPACT_ATOMS: atom_id res chain seq x y z
N MET A 1 -8.93 16.87 -3.03
CA MET A 1 -9.06 15.65 -2.20
C MET A 1 -9.72 14.57 -3.03
N TYR A 2 -8.98 13.49 -3.29
CA TYR A 2 -9.46 12.34 -4.06
C TYR A 2 -10.07 11.29 -3.14
N ALA A 3 -11.03 10.52 -3.64
CA ALA A 3 -11.53 9.33 -2.95
C ALA A 3 -10.67 8.11 -3.34
N LEU A 4 -10.09 7.43 -2.35
CA LEU A 4 -9.30 6.23 -2.59
C LEU A 4 -10.24 5.04 -2.80
N ASP A 5 -10.14 4.39 -3.96
CA ASP A 5 -10.74 3.09 -4.19
C ASP A 5 -9.72 1.99 -3.88
N VAL A 6 -9.92 1.31 -2.75
CA VAL A 6 -8.99 0.29 -2.24
C VAL A 6 -9.53 -1.09 -2.59
N LEU A 7 -8.76 -1.84 -3.36
CA LEU A 7 -9.09 -3.21 -3.74
C LEU A 7 -9.42 -4.06 -2.50
N PRO A 8 -10.46 -4.92 -2.54
CA PRO A 8 -10.85 -5.74 -1.39
C PRO A 8 -9.72 -6.60 -0.81
N GLN A 9 -8.79 -7.04 -1.67
CA GLN A 9 -7.62 -7.79 -1.22
C GLN A 9 -6.64 -6.90 -0.43
N ALA A 10 -6.38 -5.68 -0.87
CA ALA A 10 -5.50 -4.74 -0.18
C ALA A 10 -6.06 -4.36 1.20
N GLN A 11 -7.39 -4.25 1.34
CA GLN A 11 -8.03 -4.05 2.64
C GLN A 11 -7.76 -5.21 3.61
N ARG A 12 -7.89 -6.46 3.12
CA ARG A 12 -7.58 -7.66 3.90
C ARG A 12 -6.11 -7.73 4.28
N ASP A 13 -5.21 -7.42 3.35
CA ASP A 13 -3.77 -7.45 3.57
C ASP A 13 -3.36 -6.37 4.60
N LEU A 14 -3.93 -5.17 4.50
CA LEU A 14 -3.71 -4.09 5.47
C LEU A 14 -4.18 -4.51 6.87
N ALA A 15 -5.35 -5.12 6.99
CA ALA A 15 -5.90 -5.57 8.27
C ALA A 15 -5.04 -6.63 8.99
N GLN A 16 -4.19 -7.35 8.26
CA GLN A 16 -3.28 -8.36 8.82
C GLN A 16 -1.96 -7.77 9.34
N LEU A 17 -1.67 -6.49 9.05
CA LEU A 17 -0.44 -5.83 9.52
C LEU A 17 -0.56 -5.45 11.00
N ASP A 18 0.58 -5.19 11.64
CA ASP A 18 0.57 -4.69 13.01
C ASP A 18 -0.13 -3.32 13.09
N PRO A 19 -0.89 -3.03 14.16
CA PRO A 19 -1.61 -1.76 14.32
C PRO A 19 -0.80 -0.48 14.04
N PRO A 20 0.47 -0.33 14.49
CA PRO A 20 1.25 0.86 14.16
C PRO A 20 1.56 0.97 12.66
N LEU A 21 1.73 -0.16 11.96
CA LEU A 21 2.00 -0.18 10.54
C LEU A 21 0.73 0.17 9.74
N GLN A 22 -0.43 -0.36 10.14
CA GLN A 22 -1.72 0.01 9.55
C GLN A 22 -1.94 1.53 9.59
N LYS A 23 -1.76 2.13 10.78
CA LYS A 23 -1.94 3.57 10.97
C LYS A 23 -0.99 4.38 10.07
N ARG A 24 0.29 3.98 10.02
CA ARG A 24 1.30 4.66 9.20
C ARG A 24 0.97 4.59 7.70
N ILE A 25 0.45 3.46 7.23
CA ILE A 25 0.02 3.33 5.83
C ILE A 25 -1.20 4.20 5.57
N GLY A 26 -2.23 4.13 6.43
CA GLY A 26 -3.43 4.95 6.32
C GLY A 26 -3.11 6.45 6.23
N THR A 27 -2.30 6.97 7.16
CA THR A 27 -1.89 8.38 7.15
C THR A 27 -1.19 8.80 5.86
N ARG A 28 -0.39 7.93 5.26
CA ARG A 28 0.28 8.23 3.98
C ARG A 28 -0.69 8.21 2.80
N LEU A 29 -1.66 7.29 2.81
CA LEU A 29 -2.70 7.22 1.79
C LEU A 29 -3.60 8.46 1.85
N ASP A 30 -4.00 8.88 3.05
CA ASP A 30 -4.78 10.10 3.27
C ASP A 30 -4.00 11.33 2.76
N TRP A 31 -2.74 11.46 3.17
CA TRP A 31 -1.87 12.55 2.71
C TRP A 31 -1.72 12.56 1.18
N LEU A 32 -1.54 11.39 0.56
CA LEU A 32 -1.45 11.26 -0.89
C LEU A 32 -2.74 11.71 -1.57
N ALA A 33 -3.90 11.31 -1.07
CA ALA A 33 -5.19 11.69 -1.64
C ALA A 33 -5.47 13.21 -1.54
N GLU A 34 -4.87 13.88 -0.56
CA GLU A 34 -4.95 15.33 -0.41
C GLU A 34 -3.99 16.09 -1.35
N HIS A 35 -2.79 15.56 -1.56
CA HIS A 35 -1.68 16.28 -2.22
C HIS A 35 -1.29 15.71 -3.59
N VAL A 36 -2.04 14.76 -4.16
CA VAL A 36 -1.64 14.07 -5.40
C VAL A 36 -1.34 15.06 -6.54
N ASP A 37 -2.06 16.18 -6.64
CA ASP A 37 -1.83 17.18 -7.70
C ASP A 37 -0.54 18.00 -7.48
N ASP A 38 -0.05 18.07 -6.24
CA ASP A 38 1.15 18.81 -5.85
C ASP A 38 2.43 17.98 -5.99
N ILE A 39 2.29 16.68 -6.26
CA ILE A 39 3.42 15.75 -6.40
C ILE A 39 3.78 15.64 -7.88
N ASN A 40 5.07 15.74 -8.19
CA ASN A 40 5.55 15.46 -9.53
C ASN A 40 5.52 13.96 -9.79
N HIS A 41 4.53 13.50 -10.57
CA HIS A 41 4.38 12.09 -10.93
C HIS A 41 5.43 11.68 -11.94
N GLU A 42 6.35 10.83 -11.54
CA GLU A 42 7.20 10.13 -12.49
C GLU A 42 6.43 8.94 -13.07
N SER A 43 6.33 8.90 -14.40
CA SER A 43 5.73 7.75 -15.07
C SER A 43 6.56 6.50 -14.78
N LEU A 44 5.90 5.45 -14.31
CA LEU A 44 6.52 4.14 -14.22
C LEU A 44 6.93 3.71 -15.64
N THR A 45 8.22 3.55 -15.86
CA THR A 45 8.75 3.06 -17.14
C THR A 45 9.05 1.56 -17.06
N GLY A 46 8.86 0.85 -18.16
CA GLY A 46 9.05 -0.61 -18.23
C GLY A 46 7.78 -1.43 -17.93
N GLU A 47 7.91 -2.74 -18.00
CA GLU A 47 6.82 -3.68 -17.73
C GLU A 47 6.59 -3.77 -16.21
N CYS A 48 5.40 -3.36 -15.75
CA CYS A 48 5.03 -3.43 -14.34
C CYS A 48 4.63 -4.86 -13.97
N VAL A 49 5.59 -5.64 -13.47
CA VAL A 49 5.33 -7.01 -13.01
C VAL A 49 4.98 -6.98 -11.52
N VAL A 50 3.73 -7.28 -11.20
CA VAL A 50 3.25 -7.32 -9.80
C VAL A 50 3.67 -8.64 -9.15
N TYR A 51 4.71 -8.60 -8.32
CA TYR A 51 5.14 -9.76 -7.53
C TYR A 51 4.33 -9.85 -6.23
N ARG A 52 3.63 -10.98 -6.01
CA ARG A 52 3.00 -11.29 -4.73
C ARG A 52 4.03 -11.94 -3.81
N VAL A 53 4.60 -11.16 -2.88
CA VAL A 53 5.44 -11.71 -1.82
C VAL A 53 4.54 -12.36 -0.76
N ARG A 54 4.64 -13.68 -0.59
CA ARG A 54 4.08 -14.37 0.58
C ARG A 54 5.18 -14.53 1.62
N HIS A 55 5.02 -13.94 2.81
CA HIS A 55 5.90 -14.24 3.94
C HIS A 55 5.77 -15.72 4.31
N ARG A 56 6.79 -16.53 4.01
CA ARG A 56 6.96 -17.88 4.55
C ARG A 56 7.55 -17.75 5.96
N ARG A 57 6.82 -18.19 6.98
CA ARG A 57 7.33 -18.33 8.35
C ARG A 57 8.10 -19.64 8.41
N GLU A 58 9.41 -19.60 8.33
CA GLU A 58 10.26 -20.75 8.65
C GLU A 58 10.37 -20.82 10.18
N VAL A 59 9.63 -21.75 10.77
CA VAL A 59 9.85 -22.20 12.15
C VAL A 59 11.06 -23.12 12.08
N TYR A 60 12.18 -22.72 12.69
CA TYR A 60 13.25 -23.65 13.04
C TYR A 60 12.85 -24.29 14.38
N ASP A 61 12.79 -25.62 14.39
CA ASP A 61 12.73 -26.45 15.61
C ASP A 61 14.12 -26.50 16.25
#